data_AF-A0A924AA25-F1
#
_entry.id   AF-A0A924AA25-F1
#
_cell.length_a   1.000
_cell.length_b   1.000
_cell.length_c   1.000
_cell.angle_alpha   90.00
_cell.angle_beta   90.00
_cell.angle_gamma   90.00
#
_symmetry.space_group_name_H-M   'P 1'
#
loop_
_entity.id
_entity.type
_entity.pdbx_description
1 polymer ?
#
loop_
_entity_poly.entity_id
_entity_poly.type
_entity_poly.pdbx_seq_one_letter_code
_entity_poly.pdbx_strand_id
1 'polypeptide(L)'
;MKYINKGNWLAIIVLFSFISISGYSQTLNDVFSNTGTPISYLGIEFSKTKLLDTGNPDDIKNRLYASINQLIVNGPKKYGLKEAFHKSDIGYDFGAVTQRNAQANVNEILSTNPADFNRFKESDITAIIKNLSLGNKKGVGLLFVIEAMR
;
A
#
# COMPACT_ATOMS: atom_id res chain seq x y z
N MET A 1 -3.12 58.99 -5.98
CA MET A 1 -2.42 57.73 -6.32
C MET A 1 -1.18 57.61 -5.45
N LYS A 2 -1.18 56.72 -4.45
CA LYS A 2 -0.01 56.48 -3.58
C LYS A 2 0.93 55.49 -4.28
N TYR A 3 2.18 55.88 -4.47
CA TYR A 3 3.22 55.05 -5.08
C TYR A 3 3.54 53.87 -4.16
N ILE A 4 3.20 52.66 -4.59
CA ILE A 4 3.62 51.43 -3.94
C ILE A 4 5.11 51.24 -4.25
N ASN A 5 5.94 51.28 -3.21
CA ASN A 5 7.39 51.28 -3.33
C ASN A 5 7.89 49.89 -3.76
N LYS A 6 8.52 49.78 -4.94
CA LYS A 6 8.96 48.50 -5.56
C LYS A 6 9.91 47.69 -4.66
N GLY A 7 10.64 48.34 -3.74
CA GLY A 7 11.51 47.67 -2.76
C GLY A 7 10.77 46.75 -1.79
N ASN A 8 9.49 47.02 -1.49
CA ASN A 8 8.71 46.19 -0.58
C ASN A 8 8.33 44.84 -1.21
N TRP A 9 8.28 44.74 -2.55
CA TRP A 9 7.93 43.49 -3.23
C TRP A 9 9.06 42.46 -3.18
N LEU A 10 10.31 42.90 -3.29
CA LEU A 10 11.48 42.04 -3.12
C LEU A 10 11.58 41.50 -1.69
N ALA A 11 11.27 42.32 -0.69
CA ALA A 11 11.22 41.88 0.70
C ALA A 11 10.11 40.83 0.95
N ILE A 12 8.94 40.99 0.33
CA ILE A 12 7.83 40.02 0.44
C ILE A 12 8.16 38.68 -0.25
N ILE A 13 8.84 38.70 -1.40
CA ILE A 13 9.25 37.47 -2.12
C ILE A 13 10.31 36.70 -1.33
N VAL A 14 11.27 37.39 -0.72
CA VAL A 14 12.29 36.76 0.15
C VAL A 14 11.64 36.18 1.41
N LEU A 15 10.65 36.86 2.00
CA LEU A 15 9.95 36.37 3.19
C LEU A 15 9.09 35.12 2.93
N PHE A 16 8.53 34.97 1.72
CA PHE A 16 7.75 33.78 1.34
C PHE A 16 8.61 32.54 1.02
N SER A 17 9.91 32.69 0.80
CA SER A 17 10.80 31.60 0.38
C SER A 17 11.24 30.67 1.52
N PHE A 18 10.89 30.99 2.78
CA PHE A 18 11.29 30.22 3.97
C PHE A 18 10.18 29.38 4.59
N ILE A 19 9.00 29.28 3.95
CA ILE A 19 7.95 28.37 4.41
C ILE A 19 8.27 26.97 3.87
N SER A 20 9.28 26.34 4.47
CA SER A 20 9.48 24.91 4.34
C SER A 20 8.31 24.21 5.03
N ILE A 21 7.36 23.73 4.24
CA ILE A 21 6.29 22.86 4.74
C ILE A 21 6.97 21.54 5.12
N SER A 22 7.32 21.41 6.40
CA SER A 22 7.79 20.15 6.97
C SER A 22 6.64 19.14 6.86
N GLY A 23 6.68 18.29 5.84
CA GLY A 23 5.82 17.13 5.77
C GLY A 23 6.19 16.20 6.92
N TYR A 24 5.24 15.90 7.80
CA TYR A 24 5.43 14.88 8.83
C TYR A 24 5.57 13.52 8.13
N SER A 25 6.81 13.08 7.93
CA SER A 25 7.09 11.69 7.54
C SER A 25 6.74 10.81 8.73
N GLN A 26 5.81 9.89 8.54
CA GLN A 26 5.50 8.88 9.55
C GLN A 26 6.71 7.96 9.73
N THR A 27 7.03 7.64 10.97
CA THR A 27 8.07 6.67 11.29
C THR A 27 7.48 5.27 11.41
N LEU A 28 8.30 4.23 11.25
CA LEU A 28 7.87 2.86 11.55
C LEU A 28 7.37 2.73 13.00
N ASN A 29 7.93 3.53 13.92
CA ASN A 29 7.48 3.57 15.30
C ASN A 29 6.02 4.05 15.43
N ASP A 30 5.57 4.96 14.57
CA ASP A 30 4.18 5.41 14.53
C ASP A 30 3.22 4.32 14.03
N VAL A 31 3.73 3.35 13.29
CA VAL A 31 2.96 2.19 12.79
C VAL A 31 2.90 1.08 13.83
N PHE A 32 3.98 0.78 14.54
CA PHE A 32 4.07 -0.38 15.45
C PHE A 32 3.87 -0.07 16.94
N SER A 33 4.15 1.16 17.37
CA SER A 33 4.18 1.52 18.80
C SER A 33 3.15 2.55 19.20
N ASN A 34 2.66 3.35 18.26
CA ASN A 34 1.64 4.37 18.54
C ASN A 34 0.23 3.79 18.33
N THR A 35 -0.55 3.65 19.39
CA THR A 35 -1.93 3.14 19.32
C THR A 35 -2.92 4.14 18.71
N GLY A 36 -2.57 5.43 18.70
CA GLY A 36 -3.41 6.54 18.26
C GLY A 36 -3.34 6.84 16.76
N THR A 37 -2.32 6.34 16.04
CA THR A 37 -2.21 6.52 14.58
C THR A 37 -3.17 5.56 13.86
N PRO A 38 -4.21 6.05 13.15
CA PRO A 38 -5.13 5.18 12.45
C PRO A 38 -4.44 4.46 11.28
N ILE A 39 -4.64 3.15 11.18
CA ILE A 39 -4.17 2.33 10.06
C ILE A 39 -5.38 1.81 9.29
N SER A 40 -5.30 1.90 7.96
CA SER A 40 -6.23 1.23 7.05
C SER A 40 -5.54 0.04 6.39
N TYR A 41 -6.05 -1.17 6.65
CA TYR A 41 -5.61 -2.37 5.96
C TYR A 41 -6.18 -2.39 4.53
N LEU A 42 -5.26 -2.35 3.57
CA LEU A 42 -5.55 -2.29 2.14
C LEU A 42 -5.72 -3.68 1.51
N GLY A 43 -5.23 -4.73 2.19
CA GLY A 43 -5.28 -6.11 1.70
C GLY A 43 -3.92 -6.69 1.31
N ILE A 44 -4.01 -7.78 0.57
CA ILE A 44 -2.92 -8.55 -0.01
C ILE A 44 -2.92 -8.36 -1.53
N GLU A 45 -1.82 -7.81 -2.02
CA GLU A 45 -1.56 -7.52 -3.43
C GLU A 45 -0.89 -8.73 -4.08
N PHE A 46 -1.58 -9.29 -5.08
CA PHE A 46 -1.20 -10.50 -5.79
C PHE A 46 -0.97 -10.26 -7.29
N SER A 47 -1.11 -9.04 -7.81
CA SER A 47 -1.10 -8.77 -9.27
C SER A 47 0.13 -9.29 -9.99
N LYS A 48 1.23 -9.48 -9.27
CA LYS A 48 2.50 -9.99 -9.76
C LYS A 48 2.95 -11.28 -9.06
N THR A 49 2.14 -11.90 -8.21
CA THR A 49 2.54 -13.11 -7.48
C THR A 49 2.84 -14.28 -8.43
N LYS A 50 3.85 -15.08 -8.08
CA LYS A 50 4.13 -16.38 -8.70
C LYS A 50 3.65 -17.52 -7.79
N LEU A 51 3.00 -18.53 -8.35
CA LEU A 51 2.72 -19.80 -7.70
C LEU A 51 3.73 -20.83 -8.22
N LEU A 52 4.55 -21.35 -7.32
CA LEU A 52 5.52 -22.41 -7.61
C LEU A 52 4.96 -23.78 -7.24
N ASP A 53 3.79 -24.07 -7.80
CA ASP A 53 3.09 -25.34 -7.68
C ASP A 53 2.12 -25.48 -8.88
N THR A 54 1.36 -26.55 -8.87
CA THR A 54 0.23 -26.81 -9.75
C THR A 54 -0.99 -26.01 -9.31
N GLY A 55 -1.76 -25.53 -10.28
CA GLY A 55 -2.99 -24.79 -10.00
C GLY A 55 -3.68 -24.35 -11.28
N ASN A 56 -4.93 -23.92 -11.15
CA ASN A 56 -5.65 -23.28 -12.25
C ASN A 56 -5.46 -21.75 -12.13
N PRO A 57 -4.70 -21.09 -13.03
CA PRO A 57 -4.42 -19.65 -12.96
C PRO A 57 -5.68 -18.78 -12.94
N ASP A 58 -6.71 -19.18 -13.69
CA ASP A 58 -7.97 -18.46 -13.75
C ASP A 58 -8.72 -18.53 -12.41
N ASP A 59 -8.75 -19.71 -11.79
CA ASP A 59 -9.37 -19.88 -10.48
C ASP A 59 -8.60 -19.13 -9.39
N ILE A 60 -7.26 -19.16 -9.46
CA ILE A 60 -6.38 -18.41 -8.55
C ILE A 60 -6.69 -16.92 -8.62
N LYS A 61 -6.69 -16.35 -9.82
CA LYS A 61 -6.95 -14.94 -10.06
C LYS A 61 -8.38 -14.54 -9.66
N ASN A 62 -9.38 -15.28 -10.15
CA ASN A 62 -10.77 -14.84 -10.12
C ASN A 62 -11.48 -15.19 -8.81
N ARG A 63 -10.97 -16.17 -8.04
CA ARG A 63 -11.59 -16.62 -6.80
C ARG A 63 -10.65 -16.59 -5.60
N LEU A 64 -9.47 -17.20 -5.70
CA LEU A 64 -8.60 -17.39 -4.53
C LEU A 64 -8.03 -16.07 -4.00
N TYR A 65 -7.51 -15.18 -4.84
CA TYR A 65 -6.96 -13.89 -4.39
C TYR A 65 -7.98 -13.04 -3.61
N ALA A 66 -9.24 -13.02 -4.05
CA ALA A 66 -10.31 -12.33 -3.33
C ALA A 66 -10.65 -13.05 -2.02
N SER A 67 -10.74 -14.38 -2.05
CA SER A 67 -11.09 -15.21 -0.89
C SER A 67 -10.06 -15.08 0.24
N ILE A 68 -8.76 -15.05 -0.08
CA ILE A 68 -7.69 -14.89 0.92
C ILE A 68 -7.79 -13.54 1.63
N ASN A 69 -8.04 -12.45 0.91
CA ASN A 69 -8.28 -11.14 1.51
C ASN A 69 -9.48 -11.15 2.47
N GLN A 70 -10.55 -11.85 2.11
CA GLN A 70 -11.74 -12.00 2.96
C GLN A 70 -11.47 -12.83 4.22
N LEU A 71 -10.55 -13.81 4.17
CA LEU A 71 -10.19 -14.59 5.36
C LEU A 71 -9.57 -13.72 6.46
N ILE A 72 -8.79 -12.70 6.11
CA ILE A 72 -8.18 -11.78 7.09
C ILE A 72 -9.25 -11.00 7.86
N VAL A 73 -10.33 -10.59 7.18
CA VAL A 73 -11.46 -9.88 7.83
C VAL A 73 -12.35 -10.82 8.62
N ASN A 74 -12.65 -11.97 8.05
CA ASN A 74 -13.64 -12.90 8.61
C ASN A 74 -13.05 -13.83 9.68
N GLY A 75 -11.72 -13.90 9.78
CA GLY A 75 -11.01 -14.74 10.74
C GLY A 75 -10.20 -13.95 11.78
N PRO A 76 -10.73 -12.92 12.46
CA PRO A 76 -9.92 -12.05 13.33
C PRO A 76 -9.27 -12.80 14.49
N LYS A 77 -9.86 -13.93 14.94
CA LYS A 77 -9.23 -14.81 15.94
C LYS A 77 -7.93 -15.47 15.49
N LYS A 78 -7.76 -15.69 14.17
CA LYS A 78 -6.58 -16.32 13.57
C LYS A 78 -5.66 -15.30 12.88
N TYR A 79 -6.24 -14.20 12.41
CA TYR A 79 -5.56 -13.17 11.62
C TYR A 79 -5.75 -11.78 12.26
N GLY A 80 -5.47 -11.70 13.57
CA GLY A 80 -5.67 -10.50 14.39
C GLY A 80 -4.70 -9.39 14.06
N LEU A 81 -5.05 -8.54 13.08
CA LEU A 81 -4.23 -7.38 12.69
C LEU A 81 -4.16 -6.34 13.81
N LYS A 82 -5.22 -6.17 14.60
CA LYS A 82 -5.26 -5.20 15.70
C LYS A 82 -4.20 -5.52 16.74
N GLU A 83 -4.13 -6.79 17.12
CA GLU A 83 -3.16 -7.33 18.06
C GLU A 83 -1.75 -7.26 17.48
N ALA A 84 -1.56 -7.67 16.22
CA ALA A 84 -0.25 -7.68 15.58
C ALA A 84 0.39 -6.29 15.44
N PHE A 85 -0.42 -5.25 15.25
CA PHE A 85 0.06 -3.87 15.07
C PHE A 85 -0.18 -2.97 16.29
N HIS A 86 -0.60 -3.56 17.42
CA HIS A 86 -0.94 -2.85 18.65
C HIS A 86 -1.88 -1.65 18.39
N LYS A 87 -3.02 -1.90 17.74
CA LYS A 87 -4.04 -0.89 17.44
C LYS A 87 -5.35 -1.21 18.14
N SER A 88 -6.04 -0.17 18.59
CA SER A 88 -7.40 -0.32 19.12
C SER A 88 -8.40 -0.67 18.01
N ASP A 89 -8.17 -0.14 16.81
CA ASP A 89 -8.96 -0.45 15.62
C ASP A 89 -8.13 -0.38 14.34
N ILE A 90 -8.60 -1.10 13.31
CA ILE A 90 -8.01 -1.10 11.97
C ILE A 90 -9.17 -0.99 10.98
N GLY A 91 -9.13 0.05 10.13
CA GLY A 91 -10.06 0.18 9.02
C GLY A 91 -9.72 -0.80 7.90
N TYR A 92 -10.70 -1.19 7.09
CA TYR A 92 -10.52 -2.12 5.98
C TYR A 92 -10.92 -1.46 4.66
N ASP A 93 -10.06 -1.51 3.65
CA ASP A 93 -10.30 -0.89 2.34
C ASP A 93 -9.60 -1.65 1.21
N PHE A 94 -10.30 -2.63 0.65
CA PHE A 94 -9.75 -3.50 -0.39
C PHE A 94 -9.87 -2.94 -1.82
N GLY A 95 -10.56 -1.82 -2.03
CA GLY A 95 -10.99 -1.41 -3.37
C GLY A 95 -9.84 -1.32 -4.38
N ALA A 96 -8.74 -0.67 -3.99
CA ALA A 96 -7.55 -0.54 -4.84
C ALA A 96 -6.86 -1.89 -5.09
N VAL A 97 -6.73 -2.73 -4.06
CA VAL A 97 -6.08 -4.04 -4.17
C VAL A 97 -6.92 -5.02 -4.98
N THR A 98 -8.23 -5.08 -4.77
CA THR A 98 -9.15 -5.89 -5.58
C THR A 98 -9.05 -5.51 -7.07
N GLN A 99 -9.01 -4.21 -7.38
CA GLN A 99 -8.85 -3.74 -8.75
C GLN A 99 -7.50 -4.18 -9.36
N ARG A 100 -6.40 -4.10 -8.59
CA ARG A 100 -5.07 -4.51 -9.07
C ARG A 100 -4.94 -6.02 -9.23
N ASN A 101 -5.46 -6.80 -8.29
CA ASN A 101 -5.46 -8.26 -8.38
C ASN A 101 -6.27 -8.75 -9.60
N ALA A 102 -7.38 -8.09 -9.94
CA ALA A 102 -8.15 -8.40 -11.15
C ALA A 102 -7.37 -8.15 -12.46
N GLN A 103 -6.28 -7.36 -12.42
CA GLN A 103 -5.40 -7.12 -13.56
C GLN A 103 -4.23 -8.10 -13.64
N ALA A 104 -4.12 -9.08 -12.73
CA ALA A 104 -3.07 -10.10 -12.80
C ALA A 104 -3.09 -10.82 -14.17
N ASN A 105 -1.89 -11.08 -14.72
CA ASN A 105 -1.75 -11.83 -15.95
C ASN A 105 -1.79 -13.33 -15.64
N VAL A 106 -2.85 -14.02 -16.05
CA VAL A 106 -3.06 -15.46 -15.79
C VAL A 106 -1.91 -16.32 -16.33
N ASN A 107 -1.32 -15.92 -17.46
CA ASN A 107 -0.21 -16.64 -18.08
C ASN A 107 1.11 -16.49 -17.31
N GLU A 108 1.17 -15.57 -16.35
CA GLU A 108 2.35 -15.32 -15.52
C GLU A 108 2.20 -15.84 -14.10
N ILE A 109 1.05 -16.39 -13.69
CA ILE A 109 0.85 -16.81 -12.30
C ILE A 109 1.69 -18.05 -11.98
N LEU A 110 1.66 -19.08 -12.81
CA LEU A 110 2.43 -20.30 -12.54
C LEU A 110 3.90 -20.11 -12.90
N SER A 111 4.77 -20.67 -12.09
CA SER A 111 6.20 -20.75 -12.37
C SER A 111 6.78 -22.07 -11.90
N THR A 112 7.75 -22.57 -12.65
CA THR A 112 8.59 -23.71 -12.25
C THR A 112 9.99 -23.27 -11.84
N ASN A 113 10.29 -21.96 -11.89
CA ASN A 113 11.61 -21.42 -11.59
C ASN A 113 11.71 -21.06 -10.10
N PRO A 114 12.53 -21.77 -9.29
CA PRO A 114 12.68 -21.46 -7.87
C PRO A 114 13.18 -20.04 -7.57
N ALA A 115 13.87 -19.40 -8.51
CA ALA A 115 14.35 -18.03 -8.35
C ALA A 115 13.21 -17.01 -8.24
N ASP A 116 12.00 -17.36 -8.67
CA ASP A 116 10.84 -16.48 -8.58
C ASP A 116 10.34 -16.24 -7.14
N PHE A 117 10.88 -16.95 -6.14
CA PHE A 117 10.64 -16.64 -4.73
C PHE A 117 11.35 -15.37 -4.25
N ASN A 118 12.40 -14.91 -4.95
CA ASN A 118 13.23 -13.76 -4.54
C ASN A 118 13.67 -12.91 -5.77
N ARG A 119 12.71 -12.62 -6.65
CA ARG A 119 12.78 -11.78 -7.84
C ARG A 119 12.48 -10.28 -7.60
N PHE A 120 11.71 -9.89 -6.59
CA PHE A 120 11.36 -8.49 -6.36
C PHE A 120 12.53 -7.71 -5.78
N LYS A 121 12.68 -6.50 -6.31
CA LYS A 121 13.52 -5.44 -5.76
C LYS A 121 12.61 -4.39 -5.12
N GLU A 122 13.21 -3.52 -4.32
CA GLU A 122 12.50 -2.37 -3.72
C GLU A 122 11.80 -1.50 -4.78
N SER A 123 12.41 -1.35 -5.95
CA SER A 123 11.81 -0.64 -7.09
C SER A 123 10.52 -1.28 -7.59
N ASP A 124 10.41 -2.61 -7.55
CA ASP A 124 9.22 -3.34 -7.97
C ASP A 124 8.09 -3.13 -6.97
N ILE A 125 8.40 -3.20 -5.67
CA ILE A 125 7.44 -2.91 -4.58
C ILE A 125 6.96 -1.46 -4.69
N THR A 126 7.87 -0.51 -4.92
CA THR A 126 7.53 0.90 -5.13
C THR A 126 6.61 1.09 -6.34
N ALA A 127 6.87 0.39 -7.45
CA ALA A 127 6.03 0.44 -8.63
C ALA A 127 4.64 -0.17 -8.37
N ILE A 128 4.55 -1.26 -7.61
CA ILE A 128 3.27 -1.85 -7.19
C ILE A 128 2.45 -0.82 -6.40
N ILE A 129 3.07 -0.18 -5.39
CA ILE A 129 2.42 0.80 -4.53
C ILE A 129 1.95 2.02 -5.33
N LYS A 130 2.78 2.57 -6.21
CA LYS A 130 2.43 3.73 -7.06
C LYS A 130 1.23 3.49 -7.97
N ASN A 131 1.00 2.23 -8.35
CA ASN A 131 -0.12 1.86 -9.21
C ASN A 131 -1.42 1.57 -8.44
N LEU A 132 -1.42 1.63 -7.11
CA LEU A 132 -2.66 1.54 -6.34
C LEU A 132 -3.48 2.82 -6.51
N SER A 133 -4.71 2.65 -6.99
CA SER A 133 -5.65 3.78 -7.15
C SER A 133 -6.28 4.15 -5.80
N LEU A 134 -5.54 4.90 -4.98
CA LEU A 134 -5.99 5.34 -3.65
C LEU A 134 -6.82 6.64 -3.67
N GLY A 135 -6.87 7.34 -4.81
CA GLY A 135 -7.64 8.59 -4.94
C GLY A 135 -7.19 9.67 -3.95
N ASN A 136 -8.15 10.29 -3.27
CA ASN A 136 -7.90 11.37 -2.30
C ASN A 136 -7.77 10.87 -0.85
N LYS A 137 -7.61 9.55 -0.63
CA LYS A 137 -7.47 8.97 0.70
C LYS A 137 -6.17 9.44 1.36
N LYS A 138 -6.21 9.65 2.67
CA LYS A 138 -5.09 10.14 3.48
C LYS A 138 -4.90 9.22 4.70
N GLY A 139 -3.68 9.16 5.22
CA GLY A 139 -3.33 8.36 6.41
C GLY A 139 -2.33 7.25 6.10
N VAL A 140 -2.26 6.26 6.99
CA VAL A 140 -1.34 5.11 6.87
C VAL A 140 -2.09 3.93 6.25
N GLY A 141 -1.59 3.43 5.12
CA GLY A 141 -2.07 2.20 4.50
C GLY A 141 -1.18 1.01 4.88
N LEU A 142 -1.78 -0.08 5.34
CA LEU A 142 -1.11 -1.37 5.53
C LEU A 142 -1.41 -2.29 4.34
N LEU A 143 -0.38 -2.65 3.59
CA LEU A 143 -0.49 -3.52 2.41
C LEU A 143 0.51 -4.68 2.56
N PHE A 144 0.07 -5.90 2.28
CA PHE A 144 0.97 -7.02 2.07
C PHE A 144 1.17 -7.24 0.58
N VAL A 145 2.41 -7.21 0.12
CA VAL A 145 2.75 -7.51 -1.29
C VAL A 145 3.29 -8.93 -1.32
N ILE A 146 2.65 -9.81 -2.09
CA ILE A 146 3.08 -11.20 -2.21
C ILE A 146 3.86 -11.38 -3.49
N GLU A 147 5.09 -11.81 -3.33
CA GLU A 147 6.00 -12.08 -4.43
C GLU A 147 5.78 -13.45 -5.04
N ALA A 148 5.75 -14.47 -4.18
CA ALA A 148 5.54 -15.84 -4.55
C ALA A 148 4.89 -16.65 -3.43
N MET A 149 4.26 -17.75 -3.81
CA MET A 149 3.64 -18.73 -2.93
C MET A 149 3.87 -20.14 -3.47
N ARG A 150 3.67 -21.14 -2.61
CA ARG A 150 3.64 -22.57 -2.92
C ARG A 150 2.29 -23.10 -2.48
#